data_AF-A0A940Y103-F1
#
_entry.id   AF-A0A940Y103-F1
#
_cell.length_a   1.000
_cell.length_b   1.000
_cell.length_c   1.000
_cell.angle_alpha   90.00
_cell.angle_beta   90.00
_cell.angle_gamma   90.00
#
_symmetry.space_group_name_H-M   'P 1'
#
loop_
_entity.id
_entity.type
_entity.pdbx_description
1 polymer ?
#
loop_
_entity_poly.entity_id
_entity_poly.type
_entity_poly.pdbx_seq_one_letter_code
_entity_poly.pdbx_strand_id
1 'polypeptide(L)'
;MRELAPCADALYAQLQAPEHWVPYADTRSTLARLTDAEVSHACRELGVVPAETLMVGDHPAKDGGAAGAGLRAYVLPVGAVPGAPRGLDAVLRLAGAAGVGRAPSAPRVEYDR
;
A
#
# COMPACT_ATOMS: atom_id res chain seq x y z
N MET A 1 25.48 -29.03 -21.04
CA MET A 1 25.03 -27.62 -21.18
C MET A 1 24.35 -27.31 -22.51
N ARG A 2 24.75 -27.91 -23.65
CA ARG A 2 24.18 -27.57 -24.98
C ARG A 2 22.78 -28.14 -25.26
N GLU A 3 22.30 -29.08 -24.46
CA GLU A 3 20.99 -29.75 -24.62
C GLU A 3 19.80 -29.03 -23.98
N LEU A 4 20.01 -28.12 -23.02
CA LEU A 4 18.92 -27.42 -22.33
C LEU A 4 18.52 -26.09 -22.99
N ALA A 5 19.31 -25.59 -23.94
CA ALA A 5 19.04 -24.32 -24.60
C ALA A 5 17.66 -24.25 -25.29
N PRO A 6 17.15 -25.32 -25.95
CA PRO A 6 15.84 -25.27 -26.61
C PRO A 6 14.64 -25.23 -25.65
N CYS A 7 14.82 -25.69 -24.41
CA CYS A 7 13.76 -25.72 -23.40
C CYS A 7 13.96 -24.66 -22.30
N ALA A 8 15.04 -23.89 -22.32
CA ALA A 8 15.34 -22.87 -21.32
C ALA A 8 14.21 -21.83 -21.22
N ASP A 9 13.70 -21.33 -22.35
CA ASP A 9 12.62 -20.35 -22.37
C ASP A 9 11.31 -20.93 -21.83
N ALA A 10 10.99 -22.17 -22.20
CA ALA A 10 9.79 -22.87 -21.72
C ALA A 10 9.86 -23.14 -20.21
N LEU A 11 11.01 -23.60 -19.71
CA LEU A 11 11.25 -23.83 -18.28
C LEU A 11 11.24 -22.51 -17.50
N TYR A 12 11.78 -21.43 -18.07
CA TYR A 12 11.76 -20.11 -17.45
C TYR A 12 10.34 -19.50 -17.40
N ALA A 13 9.53 -19.73 -18.44
CA ALA A 13 8.12 -19.37 -18.42
C ALA A 13 7.35 -20.18 -17.35
N GLN A 14 7.63 -21.48 -17.25
CA GLN A 14 7.04 -22.36 -16.23
C GLN A 14 7.40 -21.90 -14.80
N LEU A 15 8.65 -21.44 -14.60
CA LEU A 15 9.13 -20.88 -13.33
C LEU A 15 8.37 -19.60 -12.92
N GLN A 16 7.76 -18.88 -13.86
CA GLN A 16 7.00 -17.66 -13.54
C GLN A 16 5.50 -17.90 -13.36
N ALA A 17 4.96 -18.99 -13.91
CA ALA A 17 3.53 -19.22 -13.92
C ALA A 17 3.00 -19.65 -12.53
N PRO A 18 2.06 -18.91 -11.92
CA PRO A 18 1.62 -19.14 -10.54
C PRO A 18 1.00 -20.52 -10.32
N GLU A 19 0.39 -21.12 -11.35
CA GLU A 19 -0.15 -22.49 -11.34
C GLU A 19 0.91 -23.57 -11.07
N HIS A 20 2.21 -23.26 -11.23
CA HIS A 20 3.31 -24.18 -10.94
C HIS A 20 3.95 -23.95 -9.58
N TRP A 21 3.41 -23.04 -8.77
CA TRP A 21 3.88 -22.76 -7.43
C TRP A 21 2.84 -23.15 -6.38
N VAL A 22 3.30 -23.82 -5.34
CA VAL A 22 2.54 -23.99 -4.11
C VAL A 22 3.23 -23.14 -3.04
N PRO A 23 2.62 -22.02 -2.61
CA PRO A 23 3.15 -21.24 -1.50
C PRO A 23 3.24 -22.12 -0.25
N TYR A 24 4.24 -21.89 0.60
CA TYR A 24 4.29 -22.51 1.91
C TYR A 24 3.01 -22.21 2.69
N ALA A 25 2.57 -23.16 3.51
CA ALA A 25 1.30 -23.07 4.25
C ALA A 25 1.17 -21.76 5.06
N ASP A 26 2.29 -21.21 5.51
CA ASP A 26 2.38 -19.99 6.31
C ASP A 26 2.63 -18.71 5.50
N THR A 27 2.84 -18.80 4.18
CA THR A 27 3.20 -17.64 3.33
C THR A 27 2.23 -16.48 3.51
N ARG A 28 0.91 -16.76 3.53
CA ARG A 28 -0.12 -15.73 3.71
C ARG A 28 0.02 -15.02 5.06
N SER A 29 0.13 -15.78 6.15
CA SER A 29 0.24 -15.21 7.49
C SER A 29 1.54 -14.45 7.69
N THR A 30 2.64 -14.94 7.12
CA THR A 30 3.95 -14.29 7.20
C THR A 30 3.94 -12.97 6.43
N LEU A 31 3.43 -12.96 5.20
CA LEU A 31 3.30 -11.72 4.41
C LEU A 31 2.37 -10.71 5.09
N ALA A 32 1.23 -11.14 5.62
CA ALA A 32 0.34 -10.26 6.36
C ALA A 32 1.03 -9.58 7.56
N ARG A 33 1.80 -10.35 8.35
CA ARG A 33 2.55 -9.81 9.50
C ARG A 33 3.64 -8.82 9.09
N LEU A 34 4.31 -9.07 7.97
CA LEU A 34 5.34 -8.16 7.46
C LEU A 34 4.71 -6.83 7.01
N THR A 35 3.61 -6.89 6.26
CA THR A 35 2.84 -5.71 5.85
C THR A 35 2.37 -4.90 7.07
N ASP A 36 1.81 -5.58 8.09
CA ASP A 36 1.37 -4.90 9.32
C ASP A 36 2.53 -4.18 10.03
N ALA A 37 3.71 -4.81 10.07
CA ALA A 37 4.89 -4.25 10.70
C ALA A 37 5.44 -3.02 9.95
N GLU A 38 5.44 -3.06 8.61
CA GLU A 38 5.87 -1.94 7.76
C GLU A 38 4.96 -0.71 7.92
N VAL A 39 3.64 -0.92 7.88
CA VAL A 39 2.66 0.16 8.07
C VAL A 39 2.77 0.74 9.49
N SER A 40 2.95 -0.12 10.50
CA SER A 40 3.17 0.31 11.87
C SER A 40 4.46 1.12 12.03
N HIS A 41 5.53 0.74 11.33
CA HIS A 41 6.78 1.50 11.32
C HIS A 41 6.60 2.87 10.68
N ALA A 42 5.93 2.95 9.53
CA ALA A 42 5.63 4.21 8.86
C ALA A 42 4.83 5.16 9.76
N CYS A 43 3.82 4.67 10.48
CA CYS A 43 3.05 5.49 11.42
C CYS A 43 3.93 6.05 12.55
N ARG A 44 4.85 5.25 13.08
CA ARG A 44 5.80 5.69 14.11
C ARG A 44 6.73 6.79 13.60
N GLU A 45 7.31 6.61 12.41
CA GLU A 45 8.19 7.60 11.80
C GLU A 45 7.47 8.93 11.53
N LEU A 46 6.19 8.87 11.14
CA LEU A 46 5.36 10.05 10.88
C LEU A 46 4.73 10.65 12.15
N GLY A 47 4.88 10.01 13.32
CA GLY A 47 4.28 10.46 14.57
C GLY A 47 2.75 10.46 14.56
N VAL A 48 2.12 9.61 13.73
CA VAL A 48 0.66 9.51 13.62
C VAL A 48 0.13 8.27 14.34
N VAL A 49 -1.08 8.37 14.88
CA VAL A 49 -1.75 7.23 15.50
C VAL A 49 -2.42 6.39 14.38
N PRO A 50 -2.17 5.07 14.30
CA PRO A 50 -2.79 4.20 13.29
C PRO A 50 -4.32 4.37 13.19
N ALA A 51 -5.02 4.38 14.34
CA ALA A 51 -6.47 4.51 14.40
C ALA A 51 -7.01 5.86 13.87
N GLU A 52 -6.18 6.90 13.88
CA GLU A 52 -6.52 8.24 13.37
C GLU A 52 -6.07 8.43 11.92
N THR A 53 -5.29 7.49 11.38
CA THR A 53 -4.69 7.57 10.04
C THR A 53 -5.60 6.93 8.98
N LEU A 54 -5.63 7.53 7.78
CA LEU A 54 -6.36 7.06 6.61
C LEU A 54 -5.38 6.69 5.48
N MET A 55 -5.33 5.41 5.12
CA MET A 55 -4.68 4.93 3.89
C MET A 55 -5.63 5.14 2.71
N VAL A 56 -5.15 5.78 1.64
CA VAL A 56 -5.90 5.94 0.39
C VAL A 56 -5.09 5.34 -0.75
N GLY A 57 -5.69 4.41 -1.46
CA GLY A 57 -5.07 3.74 -2.60
C GLY A 57 -6.09 3.35 -3.66
N ASP A 58 -5.70 2.55 -4.64
CA ASP A 58 -6.57 2.11 -5.74
C ASP A 58 -6.44 0.62 -6.07
N HIS A 59 -5.61 -0.12 -5.33
CA HIS A 59 -5.42 -1.55 -5.50
C HIS A 59 -5.79 -2.29 -4.21
N PRO A 60 -6.95 -2.98 -4.16
CA PRO A 60 -7.42 -3.66 -2.95
C PRO A 60 -6.39 -4.58 -2.29
N ALA A 61 -5.64 -5.34 -3.10
CA ALA A 61 -4.64 -6.29 -2.61
C ALA A 61 -3.37 -5.62 -2.05
N LYS A 62 -3.04 -4.40 -2.49
CA LYS A 62 -1.85 -3.67 -2.05
C LYS A 62 -2.18 -2.73 -0.89
N ASP A 63 -3.28 -2.00 -1.02
CA ASP A 63 -3.62 -0.88 -0.13
C ASP A 63 -4.53 -1.30 1.03
N GLY A 64 -5.26 -2.41 0.87
CA GLY A 64 -6.14 -2.95 1.90
C GLY A 64 -5.40 -3.45 3.15
N GLY A 65 -4.11 -3.80 3.02
CA GLY A 65 -3.28 -4.28 4.13
C GLY A 65 -3.16 -3.29 5.30
N ALA A 66 -3.34 -2.00 5.05
CA ALA A 66 -3.33 -0.98 6.10
C ALA A 66 -4.41 -1.22 7.19
N ALA A 67 -5.51 -1.90 6.85
CA ALA A 67 -6.53 -2.27 7.82
C ALA A 67 -6.02 -3.26 8.89
N GLY A 68 -5.10 -4.17 8.51
CA GLY A 68 -4.47 -5.12 9.44
C GLY A 68 -3.59 -4.43 10.49
N ALA A 69 -2.96 -3.32 10.11
CA ALA A 69 -2.18 -2.46 10.99
C ALA A 69 -3.03 -1.45 11.82
N GLY A 70 -4.35 -1.49 11.71
CA GLY A 70 -5.27 -0.63 12.47
C GLY A 70 -5.56 0.74 11.83
N LEU A 71 -5.17 0.97 10.57
CA LEU A 71 -5.54 2.16 9.83
C LEU A 71 -6.94 1.99 9.22
N ARG A 72 -7.61 3.12 8.97
CA ARG A 72 -8.75 3.13 8.05
C ARG A 72 -8.20 3.05 6.62
N ALA A 73 -8.75 2.19 5.77
CA ALA A 73 -8.34 2.07 4.37
C ALA A 73 -9.51 2.45 3.44
N TYR A 74 -9.24 3.33 2.47
CA TYR A 74 -10.19 3.73 1.43
C TYR A 74 -9.59 3.45 0.06
N VAL A 75 -10.18 2.49 -0.66
CA VAL A 75 -9.72 2.07 -1.98
C VAL A 75 -10.60 2.70 -3.06
N LEU A 76 -9.98 3.48 -3.93
CA LEU A 76 -10.63 4.14 -5.05
C LEU A 76 -10.97 3.13 -6.15
N PRO A 77 -12.06 3.36 -6.91
CA PRO A 77 -12.39 2.54 -8.06
C PRO A 77 -11.23 2.46 -9.06
N VAL A 78 -10.90 1.24 -9.48
CA VAL A 78 -9.92 0.99 -10.54
C VAL A 78 -10.48 1.47 -11.88
N GLY A 79 -9.62 1.98 -12.76
CA GLY A 79 -9.98 2.27 -14.15
C GLY A 79 -10.52 3.69 -14.42
N ALA A 80 -10.33 4.63 -13.49
CA ALA A 80 -10.57 6.03 -13.78
C ALA A 80 -9.62 6.52 -14.89
N VAL A 81 -10.18 7.24 -15.88
CA VAL A 81 -9.40 7.89 -16.95
C VAL A 81 -8.45 8.92 -16.34
N PRO A 82 -7.19 9.03 -16.80
CA PRO A 82 -6.29 10.09 -16.35
C PRO A 82 -6.96 11.48 -16.44
N GLY A 83 -6.94 12.22 -15.33
CA GLY A 83 -7.56 13.55 -15.23
C GLY A 83 -9.04 13.57 -14.85
N ALA A 84 -9.73 12.44 -14.80
CA ALA A 84 -11.10 12.37 -14.30
C ALA A 84 -11.14 12.54 -12.76
N PRO A 85 -12.21 13.15 -12.21
CA PRO A 85 -12.41 13.19 -10.76
C PRO A 85 -12.39 11.79 -10.14
N ARG A 86 -11.53 11.58 -9.14
CA ARG A 86 -11.36 10.29 -8.45
C ARG A 86 -11.88 10.29 -7.00
N GLY A 87 -12.79 11.20 -6.64
CA GLY A 87 -13.41 11.17 -5.30
C GLY A 87 -12.56 11.73 -4.16
N LEU A 88 -11.68 12.71 -4.44
CA LEU A 88 -10.89 13.40 -3.40
C LEU A 88 -11.78 14.05 -2.32
N ASP A 89 -12.98 14.50 -2.69
CA ASP A 89 -13.99 15.01 -1.76
C ASP A 89 -14.36 13.99 -0.68
N ALA A 90 -14.50 12.71 -1.05
CA ALA A 90 -14.75 11.64 -0.09
C ALA A 90 -13.56 11.44 0.86
N VAL A 91 -12.34 11.50 0.33
CA VAL A 91 -11.09 11.42 1.13
C VAL A 91 -11.03 12.57 2.14
N LEU A 92 -11.25 13.81 1.71
CA LEU A 92 -11.21 14.99 2.58
C LEU A 92 -12.27 14.92 3.68
N ARG A 93 -13.46 14.40 3.37
CA ARG A 93 -14.51 14.15 4.37
C ARG A 93 -14.09 13.10 5.39
N LEU A 94 -13.52 11.99 4.95
CA LEU A 94 -13.07 10.89 5.83
C LEU A 94 -11.89 11.29 6.72
N ALA A 95 -11.01 12.15 6.20
CA ALA A 95 -9.87 12.72 6.94
C ALA A 95 -10.29 13.82 7.93
N GLY A 96 -11.57 14.23 7.96
CA GLY A 96 -12.03 15.35 8.77
C GLY A 96 -11.57 16.73 8.28
N ALA A 97 -10.91 16.79 7.12
CA ALA A 97 -10.43 18.03 6.51
C ALA A 97 -11.57 18.85 5.86
N ALA A 98 -12.77 18.27 5.73
CA ALA A 98 -13.94 18.93 5.15
C ALA A 98 -14.71 19.83 6.14
N GLY A 99 -14.19 20.09 7.35
CA GLY A 99 -14.80 21.03 8.29
C GLY A 99 -13.86 21.44 9.43
N VAL A 100 -13.70 22.76 9.59
CA VAL A 100 -12.94 23.49 10.63
C VAL A 100 -11.43 23.66 10.35
N GLY A 101 -11.07 24.90 10.01
CA GLY A 101 -9.68 25.31 9.84
C GLY A 101 -8.91 25.34 11.16
N ARG A 102 -7.80 24.61 11.20
CA ARG A 102 -6.50 25.08 11.70
C ARG A 102 -5.44 24.09 11.22
N ALA A 103 -4.58 24.51 10.29
CA ALA A 103 -3.37 23.75 9.98
C ALA A 103 -2.43 23.78 11.20
N PRO A 104 -1.86 22.64 11.64
CA PRO A 104 -0.74 22.68 12.57
C PRO A 104 0.44 23.40 11.89
N SER A 105 1.04 24.37 12.59
CA SER A 105 2.23 25.06 12.10
C SER A 105 3.39 24.06 12.07
N ALA A 106 3.87 23.71 10.88
CA ALA A 106 5.10 22.95 10.72
C ALA A 106 6.26 23.71 11.40
N PRO A 107 7.19 23.02 12.08
CA PRO A 107 8.39 23.67 12.60
C PRO A 107 9.21 24.22 11.43
N ARG A 108 9.56 25.51 11.51
CA ARG A 108 10.48 26.15 10.57
C ARG A 108 11.87 25.59 10.87
N VAL A 109 12.42 24.80 9.96
CA VAL A 109 13.84 24.48 9.97
C VAL A 109 14.55 25.64 9.29
N GLU A 110 15.22 26.47 10.08
CA GLU A 110 16.15 27.48 9.59
C GLU A 110 17.45 26.75 9.17
N TYR A 111 17.80 26.84 7.88
CA TYR A 111 19.14 26.48 7.43
C TYR A 111 20.03 27.69 7.68
N ASP A 112 20.98 27.57 8.62
CA ASP A 112 22.04 28.55 8.79
C ASP A 112 22.92 28.55 7.53
N ARG A 113 23.26 29.75 7.05
CA ARG A 113 23.90 29.97 5.75
C ARG A 113 25.41 30.15 5.89
#